data_AF-A0A8T2KEN6-F1
#
_entry.id   AF-A0A8T2KEN6-F1
#
_cell.length_a   1.000
_cell.length_b   1.000
_cell.length_c   1.000
_cell.angle_alpha   90.00
_cell.angle_beta   90.00
_cell.angle_gamma   90.00
#
_symmetry.space_group_name_H-M   'P 1'
#
loop_
_entity.id
_entity.type
_entity.pdbx_description
1 polymer ?
#
loop_
_entity_poly.entity_id
_entity_poly.type
_entity_poly.pdbx_seq_one_letter_code
_entity_poly.pdbx_strand_id
1 'polypeptide(L)'
;MEDEQYEEWMLQSIGLYKDLHDFELQDPTRVIEWIGDNSICVAGYEGNKRNEILQLLVPQKLQTTENPGLCPERDLKVEHGGFVDEPVYSLKHIPQSSFLVTSGPATCPLRVWKIGPEDRDVIYPVGTIPSENGEDSWSKIATTSLAPPCVLHGSQANKIHLTEIESSKRVCTLGLYVRDPVSVLSFLDSRTVFLCCKNGRQYIVDVRQPRSAAEGIVGGEALSDATWCAAVQPWKEEACSMVACVSSNGHMILTDTRDFTAPLKRGMWHIPGPSLSDQFLNVCWAPSLVDCISISGYGGSVDIFDTKCWDLSMQSREPLFTHRGHSVMGACGNRREPVVTAHTWHPWKERTVLSAASDGSLHVWNWSDSQACKKTQL
;
A
#
# COMPACT_ATOMS: atom_id res chain seq x y z
N MET A 1 2.71 33.83 -1.10
CA MET A 1 1.62 32.83 -1.09
C MET A 1 2.15 31.42 -0.94
N GLU A 2 2.91 30.83 -1.88
CA GLU A 2 3.52 29.49 -1.67
C GLU A 2 4.52 29.48 -0.52
N ASP A 3 5.43 30.47 -0.46
CA ASP A 3 6.41 30.60 0.63
C ASP A 3 5.73 30.83 2.00
N GLU A 4 4.64 31.61 2.04
CA GLU A 4 3.87 31.87 3.27
C GLU A 4 3.14 30.60 3.74
N GLN A 5 2.60 29.81 2.82
CA GLN A 5 1.96 28.54 3.11
C GLN A 5 2.97 27.50 3.63
N TYR A 6 4.18 27.49 3.06
CA TYR A 6 5.28 26.67 3.53
C TYR A 6 5.74 27.07 4.94
N GLU A 7 5.95 28.36 5.19
CA GLU A 7 6.33 28.87 6.50
C GLU A 7 5.28 28.57 7.58
N GLU A 8 3.99 28.80 7.26
CA GLU A 8 2.89 28.49 8.17
C GLU A 8 2.84 26.99 8.50
N TRP A 9 2.93 26.14 7.48
CA TRP A 9 2.93 24.69 7.68
C TRP A 9 4.16 24.22 8.47
N MET A 10 5.33 24.81 8.22
CA MET A 10 6.56 24.49 8.97
C MET A 10 6.40 24.82 10.45
N LEU A 11 5.76 25.94 10.80
CA LEU A 11 5.47 26.27 12.19
C LEU A 11 4.46 25.31 12.81
N GLN A 12 3.42 24.93 12.06
CA GLN A 12 2.43 23.95 12.51
C GLN A 12 3.04 22.55 12.69
N SER A 13 3.97 22.15 11.83
CA SER A 13 4.59 20.83 11.82
C SER A 13 5.32 20.52 13.14
N ILE A 14 5.94 21.53 13.76
CA ILE A 14 6.63 21.43 15.06
C ILE A 14 5.70 20.89 16.16
N GLY A 15 4.42 21.26 16.14
CA GLY A 15 3.43 20.77 17.12
C GLY A 15 2.70 19.49 16.69
N LEU A 16 2.66 19.21 15.39
CA LEU A 16 1.88 18.11 14.81
C LEU A 16 2.66 16.79 14.76
N TYR A 17 3.98 16.86 14.54
CA TYR A 17 4.82 15.67 14.38
C TYR A 17 5.72 15.46 15.59
N LYS A 18 5.87 14.20 16.00
CA LYS A 18 6.96 13.76 16.89
C LYS A 18 8.24 13.59 16.10
N ASP A 19 8.12 12.92 14.95
CA ASP A 19 9.21 12.71 14.01
C ASP A 19 8.70 13.07 12.62
N LEU A 20 9.48 13.82 11.85
CA LEU A 20 9.22 14.09 10.44
C LEU A 20 10.56 14.11 9.72
N HIS A 21 10.75 13.13 8.85
CA HIS A 21 11.94 12.97 8.04
C HIS A 21 11.55 13.03 6.58
N ASP A 22 12.32 13.80 5.82
CA ASP A 22 12.19 13.97 4.38
C ASP A 22 13.45 13.42 3.72
N PHE A 23 13.26 12.57 2.71
CA PHE A 23 14.29 11.94 1.91
C PHE A 23 13.96 12.12 0.44
N GLU A 24 14.98 12.19 -0.39
CA GLU A 24 14.85 12.27 -1.84
C GLU A 24 15.37 10.99 -2.49
N LEU A 25 14.52 10.31 -3.25
CA LEU A 25 14.91 9.19 -4.09
C LEU A 25 15.37 9.71 -5.45
N GLN A 26 16.38 9.07 -6.03
CA GLN A 26 16.83 9.39 -7.39
C GLN A 26 15.72 9.21 -8.43
N ASP A 27 14.91 8.16 -8.27
CA ASP A 27 13.75 7.87 -9.09
C ASP A 27 12.48 7.84 -8.23
N PRO A 28 11.38 8.50 -8.65
CA PRO A 28 10.10 8.37 -7.98
C PRO A 28 9.67 6.91 -7.89
N THR A 29 9.15 6.52 -6.73
CA THR A 29 8.63 5.18 -6.49
C THR A 29 7.12 5.18 -6.38
N ARG A 30 6.50 4.05 -6.71
CA ARG A 30 5.07 3.76 -6.46
C ARG A 30 4.86 2.50 -5.62
N VAL A 31 5.94 1.98 -5.05
CA VAL A 31 5.93 0.78 -4.22
C VAL A 31 6.79 1.03 -2.98
N ILE A 32 6.25 0.71 -1.82
CA ILE A 32 6.99 0.66 -0.57
C ILE A 32 6.60 -0.67 0.09
N GLU A 33 7.54 -1.60 0.14
CA GLU A 33 7.32 -2.92 0.70
C GLU A 33 8.26 -3.13 1.89
N TRP A 34 7.73 -3.48 3.06
CA TRP A 34 8.56 -3.79 4.21
C TRP A 34 9.25 -5.15 4.06
N ILE A 35 10.50 -5.20 4.49
CA ILE A 35 11.27 -6.43 4.68
C ILE A 35 11.60 -6.53 6.16
N GLY A 36 10.89 -7.40 6.85
CA GLY A 36 10.90 -7.44 8.31
C GLY A 36 10.45 -6.10 8.88
N ASP A 37 11.23 -5.58 9.81
CA ASP A 37 10.82 -4.48 10.69
C ASP A 37 11.59 -3.17 10.45
N ASN A 38 12.68 -3.24 9.67
CA ASN A 38 13.73 -2.21 9.66
C ASN A 38 14.11 -1.71 8.25
N SER A 39 13.78 -2.48 7.22
CA SER A 39 14.15 -2.16 5.83
C SER A 39 12.92 -2.14 4.94
N ILE A 40 12.98 -1.31 3.91
CA ILE A 40 11.96 -1.22 2.86
C ILE A 40 12.58 -1.53 1.50
N CYS A 41 11.78 -2.09 0.62
CA CYS A 41 12.07 -2.13 -0.80
C CYS A 41 11.26 -1.08 -1.55
N VAL A 42 11.96 -0.34 -2.40
CA VAL A 42 11.39 0.64 -3.33
C VAL A 42 11.86 0.32 -4.75
N ALA A 43 11.08 0.72 -5.75
CA ALA A 43 11.47 0.58 -7.14
C ALA A 43 10.96 1.73 -8.01
N GLY A 44 11.75 2.10 -9.01
CA GLY A 44 11.37 3.08 -10.02
C GLY A 44 10.25 2.59 -10.93
N TYR A 45 9.45 3.51 -11.47
CA TYR A 45 8.34 3.20 -12.37
C TYR A 45 8.33 4.03 -13.66
N GLU A 46 9.45 4.63 -14.03
CA GLU A 46 9.57 5.42 -15.26
C GLU A 46 9.76 4.51 -16.48
N GLY A 47 9.03 4.77 -17.57
CA GLY A 47 9.08 3.93 -18.78
C GLY A 47 10.22 4.25 -19.75
N ASN A 48 10.89 5.39 -19.59
CA ASN A 48 11.87 5.90 -20.57
C ASN A 48 13.33 5.72 -20.14
N LYS A 49 13.56 5.11 -18.98
CA LYS A 49 14.89 4.88 -18.43
C LYS A 49 14.90 3.57 -17.65
N ARG A 50 16.11 3.11 -17.32
CA ARG A 50 16.32 1.98 -16.44
C ARG A 50 15.90 2.36 -15.02
N ASN A 51 15.17 1.48 -14.34
CA ASN A 51 14.65 1.69 -13.01
C ASN A 51 15.50 0.95 -11.98
N GLU A 52 15.71 1.59 -10.84
CA GLU A 52 16.37 0.99 -9.68
C GLU A 52 15.38 0.16 -8.86
N ILE A 53 15.88 -0.93 -8.28
CA ILE A 53 15.23 -1.69 -7.20
C ILE A 53 16.18 -1.62 -6.02
N LEU A 54 15.76 -0.99 -4.93
CA LEU A 54 16.60 -0.74 -3.77
C LEU A 54 16.00 -1.38 -2.53
N GLN A 55 16.85 -2.00 -1.71
CA GLN A 55 16.56 -2.25 -0.30
C GLN A 55 17.22 -1.14 0.52
N LEU A 56 16.40 -0.38 1.25
CA LEU A 56 16.81 0.75 2.06
C LEU A 56 16.58 0.43 3.54
N LEU A 57 17.64 0.52 4.34
CA LEU A 57 17.57 0.47 5.79
C LEU A 57 17.06 1.82 6.31
N VAL A 58 15.99 1.77 7.10
CA VAL A 58 15.40 2.95 7.75
C VAL A 58 16.31 3.41 8.90
N PRO A 59 16.59 4.70 9.10
CA PRO A 59 17.44 5.18 10.19
C PRO A 59 17.06 4.64 11.57
N GLN A 60 18.05 4.27 12.40
CA GLN A 60 17.80 3.69 13.74
C GLN A 60 16.91 4.56 14.63
N LYS A 61 16.98 5.89 14.53
CA LYS A 61 16.10 6.81 15.28
C LYS A 61 14.62 6.55 15.03
N LEU A 62 14.29 6.12 13.81
CA LEU A 62 12.93 5.79 13.41
C LEU A 62 12.53 4.41 13.91
N GLN A 63 13.49 3.53 14.22
CA GLN A 63 13.34 2.17 14.72
C GLN A 63 13.30 2.05 16.26
N THR A 64 13.49 3.14 17.02
CA THR A 64 13.46 3.09 18.49
C THR A 64 12.10 3.53 19.06
N THR A 65 11.65 2.85 20.13
CA THR A 65 10.47 3.21 20.94
C THR A 65 10.76 4.25 22.02
N GLU A 66 12.01 4.36 22.46
CA GLU A 66 12.45 5.28 23.51
C GLU A 66 13.48 6.28 23.00
N ASN A 67 13.69 7.37 23.78
CA ASN A 67 14.56 8.52 23.48
C ASN A 67 15.80 8.09 22.68
N PRO A 68 15.86 8.37 21.36
CA PRO A 68 17.06 8.13 20.62
C PRO A 68 18.10 9.05 21.25
N GLY A 69 19.15 8.47 21.81
CA GLY A 69 20.32 9.25 22.21
C GLY A 69 20.93 9.97 21.00
N LEU A 70 22.21 10.29 21.08
CA LEU A 70 22.95 10.77 19.91
C LEU A 70 23.13 9.62 18.90
N CYS A 71 22.10 9.32 18.10
CA CYS A 71 22.24 8.45 16.93
C CYS A 71 22.84 9.29 15.78
N PRO A 72 24.02 8.91 15.26
CA PRO A 72 24.69 9.65 14.20
C PRO A 72 24.02 9.43 12.84
N GLU A 73 23.38 8.28 12.64
CA GLU A 73 22.69 7.94 11.39
C GLU A 73 21.38 8.72 11.25
N ARG A 74 21.25 9.43 10.13
CA ARG A 74 20.10 10.28 9.81
C ARG A 74 19.43 9.93 8.48
N ASP A 75 20.17 9.32 7.57
CA ASP A 75 19.75 9.03 6.20
C ASP A 75 19.42 7.57 5.97
N LEU A 76 18.60 7.30 4.94
CA LEU A 76 18.37 5.96 4.43
C LEU A 76 19.67 5.37 3.91
N LYS A 77 19.99 4.16 4.33
CA LYS A 77 21.17 3.43 3.84
C LYS A 77 20.74 2.40 2.81
N VAL A 78 21.35 2.44 1.62
CA VAL A 78 21.18 1.38 0.63
C VAL A 78 21.90 0.11 1.13
N GLU A 79 21.16 -0.97 1.34
CA GLU A 79 21.71 -2.28 1.68
C GLU A 79 21.95 -3.12 0.43
N HIS A 80 20.99 -3.13 -0.50
CA HIS A 80 21.10 -3.88 -1.74
C HIS A 80 20.51 -3.07 -2.90
N GLY A 81 21.15 -3.17 -4.07
CA GLY A 81 20.70 -2.51 -5.29
C GLY A 81 20.57 -3.46 -6.47
N GLY A 82 19.56 -3.25 -7.30
CA GLY A 82 19.34 -3.94 -8.56
C GLY A 82 18.77 -2.99 -9.60
N PHE A 83 18.72 -3.44 -10.84
CA PHE A 83 18.19 -2.64 -11.94
C PHE A 83 17.27 -3.48 -12.83
N VAL A 84 16.25 -2.82 -13.36
CA VAL A 84 15.24 -3.39 -14.25
C VAL A 84 14.93 -2.39 -15.35
N ASP A 85 14.81 -2.85 -16.60
CA ASP A 85 14.62 -1.94 -17.73
C ASP A 85 13.15 -1.46 -17.82
N GLU A 86 12.24 -2.28 -17.30
CA GLU A 86 10.81 -2.04 -17.30
C GLU A 86 10.36 -1.31 -16.02
N PRO A 87 9.30 -0.49 -16.06
CA PRO A 87 8.80 0.17 -14.86
C PRO A 87 8.13 -0.81 -13.90
N VAL A 88 8.37 -0.63 -12.59
CA VAL A 88 7.82 -1.50 -11.54
C VAL A 88 6.50 -0.94 -11.01
N TYR A 89 5.41 -1.68 -11.19
CA TYR A 89 4.06 -1.29 -10.74
C TYR A 89 3.61 -2.01 -9.48
N SER A 90 4.25 -3.13 -9.13
CA SER A 90 4.10 -3.79 -7.84
C SER A 90 5.39 -4.51 -7.49
N LEU A 91 5.72 -4.52 -6.20
CA LEU A 91 6.86 -5.21 -5.63
C LEU A 91 6.40 -5.84 -4.32
N LYS A 92 6.66 -7.14 -4.15
CA LYS A 92 6.37 -7.86 -2.91
C LYS A 92 7.56 -8.69 -2.46
N HIS A 93 7.84 -8.62 -1.17
CA HIS A 93 8.77 -9.53 -0.51
C HIS A 93 8.04 -10.81 -0.16
N ILE A 94 8.73 -11.94 -0.26
CA ILE A 94 8.19 -13.21 0.20
C ILE A 94 8.69 -13.43 1.62
N PRO A 95 7.79 -13.41 2.63
CA PRO A 95 8.18 -13.53 4.02
C PRO A 95 9.06 -14.75 4.28
N GLN A 96 10.02 -14.60 5.20
CA GLN A 96 10.96 -15.67 5.61
C GLN A 96 11.82 -16.23 4.45
N SER A 97 12.01 -15.45 3.39
CA SER A 97 12.88 -15.79 2.28
C SER A 97 13.68 -14.57 1.80
N SER A 98 14.64 -14.80 0.89
CA SER A 98 15.39 -13.74 0.22
C SER A 98 14.77 -13.37 -1.14
N PHE A 99 13.52 -13.73 -1.42
CA PHE A 99 12.89 -13.52 -2.73
C PHE A 99 12.04 -12.25 -2.75
N LEU A 100 12.12 -11.54 -3.88
CA LEU A 100 11.19 -10.47 -4.26
C LEU A 100 10.49 -10.87 -5.55
N VAL A 101 9.26 -10.41 -5.72
CA VAL A 101 8.53 -10.51 -6.99
C VAL A 101 8.12 -9.12 -7.43
N THR A 102 8.35 -8.79 -8.69
CA THR A 102 7.88 -7.54 -9.30
C THR A 102 6.96 -7.80 -10.48
N SER A 103 6.02 -6.89 -10.70
CA SER A 103 5.18 -6.82 -11.88
C SER A 103 5.28 -5.43 -12.52
N GLY A 104 5.32 -5.37 -13.84
CA GLY A 104 5.33 -4.12 -14.61
C GLY A 104 4.11 -4.01 -15.53
N PRO A 105 4.20 -3.27 -16.66
CA PRO A 105 3.15 -3.14 -17.67
C PRO A 105 2.55 -4.47 -18.12
N ALA A 106 1.34 -4.45 -18.69
CA ALA A 106 0.59 -5.65 -19.07
C ALA A 106 1.37 -6.62 -19.98
N THR A 107 2.31 -6.12 -20.78
CA THR A 107 3.16 -6.91 -21.68
C THR A 107 4.34 -7.60 -20.99
N CYS A 108 4.67 -7.22 -19.76
CA CYS A 108 5.82 -7.73 -19.03
C CYS A 108 5.47 -8.97 -18.21
N PRO A 109 6.36 -9.98 -18.16
CA PRO A 109 6.21 -11.07 -17.20
C PRO A 109 6.43 -10.56 -15.77
N LEU A 110 6.01 -11.35 -14.79
CA LEU A 110 6.49 -11.14 -13.42
C LEU A 110 7.97 -11.52 -13.37
N ARG A 111 8.76 -10.74 -12.64
CA ARG A 111 10.18 -11.00 -12.42
C ARG A 111 10.37 -11.49 -10.99
N VAL A 112 11.13 -12.57 -10.84
CA VAL A 112 11.57 -13.09 -9.54
C VAL A 112 13.00 -12.65 -9.33
N TRP A 113 13.26 -12.04 -8.17
CA TRP A 113 14.56 -11.54 -7.77
C TRP A 113 15.01 -12.23 -6.49
N LYS A 114 16.33 -12.28 -6.30
CA LYS A 114 16.94 -12.70 -5.05
C LYS A 114 17.75 -11.53 -4.47
N ILE A 115 17.48 -11.22 -3.21
CA ILE A 115 18.32 -10.34 -2.40
C ILE A 115 19.59 -11.12 -2.09
N GLY A 116 20.74 -10.50 -2.37
CA GLY A 116 22.04 -11.08 -2.10
C GLY A 116 22.24 -11.40 -0.61
N PRO A 117 23.18 -12.30 -0.28
CA PRO A 117 23.68 -12.43 1.08
C PRO A 117 24.36 -11.13 1.55
N GLU A 118 24.60 -10.98 2.85
CA GLU A 118 25.18 -9.76 3.47
C GLU A 118 26.55 -9.34 2.90
N ASP A 119 27.29 -10.24 2.24
CA ASP A 119 28.56 -9.93 1.57
C ASP A 119 28.38 -9.42 0.13
N ARG A 120 27.13 -9.32 -0.33
CA ARG A 120 26.75 -8.96 -1.70
C ARG A 120 25.58 -7.99 -1.67
N ASP A 121 25.88 -6.71 -1.80
CA ASP A 121 24.93 -5.59 -1.85
C ASP A 121 24.10 -5.53 -3.16
N VAL A 122 23.67 -6.68 -3.69
CA VAL A 122 23.06 -6.82 -5.02
C VAL A 122 21.70 -7.51 -4.95
N ILE A 123 20.71 -6.94 -5.63
CA ILE A 123 19.45 -7.59 -5.96
C ILE A 123 19.54 -8.05 -7.41
N TYR A 124 19.42 -9.35 -7.67
CA TYR A 124 19.61 -9.91 -9.00
C TYR A 124 18.44 -10.81 -9.43
N PRO A 125 18.10 -10.82 -10.74
CA PRO A 125 17.00 -11.62 -11.25
C PRO A 125 17.37 -13.10 -11.23
N VAL A 126 16.41 -13.96 -10.85
CA VAL A 126 16.58 -15.42 -10.79
C VAL A 126 15.55 -16.19 -11.61
N GLY A 127 14.46 -15.54 -12.03
CA GLY A 127 13.43 -16.20 -12.82
C GLY A 127 12.36 -15.25 -13.33
N THR A 128 11.47 -15.77 -14.17
CA THR A 128 10.30 -15.07 -14.66
C THR A 128 9.07 -15.97 -14.58
N ILE A 129 7.92 -15.37 -14.26
CA ILE A 129 6.63 -16.05 -14.29
C ILE A 129 5.81 -15.45 -15.43
N PRO A 130 5.38 -16.26 -16.42
CA PRO A 130 4.56 -15.76 -17.52
C PRO A 130 3.27 -15.11 -16.98
N SER A 131 2.97 -13.93 -17.50
CA SER A 131 1.77 -13.18 -17.13
C SER A 131 0.70 -13.36 -18.21
N GLU A 132 -0.50 -13.80 -17.84
CA GLU A 132 -1.65 -13.90 -18.74
C GLU A 132 -2.53 -12.65 -18.66
N ASN A 133 -1.90 -11.47 -18.67
CA ASN A 133 -2.61 -10.21 -18.44
C ASN A 133 -3.70 -9.97 -19.50
N GLY A 134 -4.82 -9.38 -19.09
CA GLY A 134 -5.70 -8.67 -20.03
C GLY A 134 -4.98 -7.46 -20.64
N GLU A 135 -5.46 -6.96 -21.77
CA GLU A 135 -4.83 -5.86 -22.53
C GLU A 135 -4.66 -4.56 -21.70
N ASP A 136 -5.48 -4.36 -20.66
CA ASP A 136 -5.65 -3.05 -20.01
C ASP A 136 -5.05 -2.90 -18.60
N SER A 137 -4.43 -3.92 -18.01
CA SER A 137 -3.85 -3.79 -16.64
C SER A 137 -2.70 -4.76 -16.35
N TRP A 138 -1.79 -4.32 -15.48
CA TRP A 138 -0.74 -5.16 -14.91
C TRP A 138 -1.29 -6.16 -13.90
N SER A 139 -0.52 -7.23 -13.68
CA SER A 139 -0.82 -8.21 -12.63
C SER A 139 -0.68 -7.62 -11.24
N LYS A 140 -1.70 -7.80 -10.41
CA LYS A 140 -1.55 -7.61 -8.96
C LYS A 140 -0.83 -8.81 -8.38
N ILE A 141 -0.12 -8.61 -7.29
CA ILE A 141 0.65 -9.66 -6.62
C ILE A 141 0.39 -9.64 -5.11
N ALA A 142 0.35 -10.82 -4.51
CA ALA A 142 0.32 -11.02 -3.07
C ALA A 142 1.22 -12.20 -2.68
N THR A 143 1.83 -12.11 -1.51
CA THR A 143 2.77 -13.09 -0.97
C THR A 143 2.31 -13.52 0.42
N THR A 144 2.80 -14.68 0.86
CA THR A 144 2.53 -15.26 2.18
C THR A 144 3.68 -16.18 2.56
N SER A 145 3.80 -16.54 3.84
CA SER A 145 4.85 -17.41 4.39
C SER A 145 4.64 -18.90 4.08
N LEU A 146 4.16 -19.23 2.87
CA LEU A 146 3.99 -20.61 2.44
C LEU A 146 5.33 -21.30 2.18
N ALA A 147 5.38 -22.59 2.49
CA ALA A 147 6.48 -23.49 2.13
C ALA A 147 5.93 -24.60 1.18
N PRO A 148 6.40 -24.69 -0.08
CA PRO A 148 7.41 -23.84 -0.72
C PRO A 148 6.93 -22.39 -0.99
N PRO A 149 7.86 -21.42 -1.16
CA PRO A 149 7.54 -20.02 -1.46
C PRO A 149 6.62 -19.88 -2.68
N CYS A 150 5.51 -19.16 -2.51
CA CYS A 150 4.51 -18.96 -3.56
C CYS A 150 4.13 -17.48 -3.71
N VAL A 151 3.70 -17.13 -4.92
CA VAL A 151 3.08 -15.83 -5.22
C VAL A 151 1.69 -16.04 -5.81
N LEU A 152 0.72 -15.29 -5.30
CA LEU A 152 -0.60 -15.13 -5.89
C LEU A 152 -0.55 -13.95 -6.86
N HIS A 153 -1.00 -14.15 -8.10
CA HIS A 153 -0.92 -13.10 -9.10
C HIS A 153 -2.00 -13.17 -10.18
N GLY A 154 -2.27 -12.03 -10.79
CA GLY A 154 -3.07 -11.90 -12.00
C GLY A 154 -3.71 -10.52 -12.13
N SER A 155 -4.20 -10.18 -13.35
CA SER A 155 -4.84 -8.88 -13.63
C SER A 155 -6.35 -8.96 -13.85
N GLN A 156 -6.90 -10.16 -14.05
CA GLN A 156 -8.33 -10.43 -14.23
C GLN A 156 -8.78 -11.52 -13.25
N ALA A 157 -9.99 -11.39 -12.71
CA ALA A 157 -10.51 -12.32 -11.71
C ALA A 157 -10.50 -13.80 -12.18
N ASN A 158 -10.80 -14.08 -13.45
CA ASN A 158 -10.74 -15.43 -14.02
C ASN A 158 -9.33 -15.94 -14.36
N LYS A 159 -8.29 -15.14 -14.13
CA LYS A 159 -6.90 -15.45 -14.43
C LYS A 159 -6.00 -15.18 -13.22
N ILE A 160 -6.48 -15.59 -12.05
CA ILE A 160 -5.68 -15.55 -10.81
C ILE A 160 -5.01 -16.90 -10.60
N HIS A 161 -3.70 -16.86 -10.39
CA HIS A 161 -2.84 -18.02 -10.28
C HIS A 161 -2.03 -17.97 -8.98
N LEU A 162 -1.84 -19.13 -8.37
CA LEU A 162 -0.84 -19.35 -7.33
C LEU A 162 0.34 -20.09 -7.99
N THR A 163 1.51 -19.47 -8.00
CA THR A 163 2.72 -20.04 -8.60
C THR A 163 3.80 -20.22 -7.55
N GLU A 164 4.41 -21.41 -7.52
CA GLU A 164 5.60 -21.69 -6.72
C GLU A 164 6.82 -21.03 -7.38
N ILE A 165 7.62 -20.32 -6.58
CA ILE A 165 8.65 -19.40 -7.08
C ILE A 165 9.82 -20.13 -7.73
N GLU A 166 10.40 -21.10 -7.03
CA GLU A 166 11.64 -21.74 -7.47
C GLU A 166 11.40 -22.65 -8.68
N SER A 167 10.30 -23.41 -8.68
CA SER A 167 9.93 -24.29 -9.78
C SER A 167 9.22 -23.55 -10.93
N SER A 168 8.77 -22.32 -10.70
CA SER A 168 7.86 -21.56 -11.59
C SER A 168 6.59 -22.33 -11.95
N LYS A 169 6.23 -23.36 -11.17
CA LYS A 169 5.07 -24.21 -11.43
C LYS A 169 3.81 -23.57 -10.89
N ARG A 170 2.78 -23.50 -11.72
CA ARG A 170 1.43 -23.12 -11.30
C ARG A 170 0.85 -24.19 -10.38
N VAL A 171 0.66 -23.84 -9.11
CA VAL A 171 0.11 -24.72 -8.06
C VAL A 171 -1.42 -24.74 -8.15
N CYS A 172 -2.03 -23.58 -8.34
CA CYS A 172 -3.49 -23.43 -8.37
C CYS A 172 -3.91 -22.31 -9.32
N THR A 173 -5.11 -22.43 -9.90
CA THR A 173 -5.82 -21.36 -10.62
C THR A 173 -7.17 -21.18 -9.95
N LEU A 174 -7.51 -19.94 -9.57
CA LEU A 174 -8.80 -19.65 -8.97
C LEU A 174 -9.90 -19.75 -10.05
N GLY A 175 -10.95 -20.50 -9.75
CA GLY A 175 -12.03 -20.85 -10.67
C GLY A 175 -13.13 -19.78 -10.77
N LEU A 176 -12.75 -18.51 -10.85
CA LEU A 176 -13.70 -17.40 -11.05
C LEU A 176 -14.04 -17.29 -12.54
N TYR A 177 -15.32 -17.04 -12.87
CA TYR A 177 -15.80 -16.99 -14.26
C TYR A 177 -15.90 -15.59 -14.84
N VAL A 178 -15.68 -14.56 -14.01
CA VAL A 178 -15.79 -13.15 -14.38
C VAL A 178 -14.45 -12.59 -14.84
N ARG A 179 -14.47 -11.65 -15.79
CA ARG A 179 -13.27 -11.03 -16.38
C ARG A 179 -12.94 -9.66 -15.77
N ASP A 180 -13.52 -9.37 -14.62
CA ASP A 180 -13.41 -8.07 -13.98
C ASP A 180 -11.94 -7.77 -13.65
N PRO A 181 -11.44 -6.55 -13.96
CA PRO A 181 -10.07 -6.16 -13.64
C PRO A 181 -9.82 -6.17 -12.15
N VAL A 182 -8.68 -6.73 -11.74
CA VAL A 182 -8.32 -6.84 -10.33
C VAL A 182 -7.69 -5.55 -9.83
N SER A 183 -8.17 -5.03 -8.70
CA SER A 183 -7.56 -3.90 -8.00
C SER A 183 -6.59 -4.37 -6.92
N VAL A 184 -6.98 -5.37 -6.11
CA VAL A 184 -6.21 -5.84 -4.95
C VAL A 184 -6.28 -7.36 -4.82
N LEU A 185 -5.14 -7.96 -4.45
CA LEU A 185 -5.01 -9.34 -3.99
C LEU A 185 -4.41 -9.34 -2.59
N SER A 186 -4.90 -10.20 -1.71
CA SER A 186 -4.32 -10.41 -0.38
C SER A 186 -4.51 -11.84 0.10
N PHE A 187 -3.61 -12.33 0.94
CA PHE A 187 -3.84 -13.52 1.73
C PHE A 187 -4.52 -13.12 3.05
N LEU A 188 -5.61 -13.81 3.41
CA LEU A 188 -6.18 -13.72 4.75
C LEU A 188 -5.43 -14.66 5.71
N ASP A 189 -5.03 -15.82 5.19
CA ASP A 189 -4.20 -16.81 5.86
C ASP A 189 -3.44 -17.64 4.80
N SER A 190 -2.77 -18.72 5.21
CA SER A 190 -2.03 -19.62 4.30
C SER A 190 -2.86 -20.32 3.20
N ARG A 191 -4.19 -20.29 3.29
CA ARG A 191 -5.14 -21.04 2.45
C ARG A 191 -6.28 -20.19 1.92
N THR A 192 -6.59 -19.07 2.57
CA THR A 192 -7.69 -18.20 2.20
C THR A 192 -7.17 -16.94 1.54
N VAL A 193 -7.68 -16.63 0.35
CA VAL A 193 -7.31 -15.44 -0.41
C VAL A 193 -8.49 -14.50 -0.54
N PHE A 194 -8.20 -13.20 -0.46
CA PHE A 194 -9.13 -12.12 -0.74
C PHE A 194 -8.77 -11.45 -2.06
N LEU A 195 -9.79 -11.14 -2.84
CA LEU A 195 -9.70 -10.45 -4.11
C LEU A 195 -10.71 -9.30 -4.12
N CYS A 196 -10.27 -8.12 -4.55
CA CYS A 196 -11.14 -7.01 -4.92
C CYS A 196 -10.93 -6.66 -6.39
N CYS A 197 -12.04 -6.49 -7.10
CA CYS A 197 -12.08 -6.01 -8.47
C CYS A 197 -12.28 -4.49 -8.52
N LYS A 198 -11.84 -3.85 -9.60
CA LYS A 198 -12.02 -2.41 -9.83
C LYS A 198 -13.49 -1.99 -9.80
N ASN A 199 -14.42 -2.84 -10.22
CA ASN A 199 -15.86 -2.57 -10.17
C ASN A 199 -16.51 -2.78 -8.79
N GLY A 200 -15.72 -3.04 -7.74
CA GLY A 200 -16.21 -3.24 -6.38
C GLY A 200 -16.68 -4.64 -6.06
N ARG A 201 -16.61 -5.60 -7.00
CA ARG A 201 -16.83 -7.02 -6.68
C ARG A 201 -15.71 -7.57 -5.80
N GLN A 202 -16.08 -8.42 -4.86
CA GLN A 202 -15.18 -9.01 -3.88
C GLN A 202 -15.35 -10.51 -3.83
N TYR A 203 -14.24 -11.22 -3.64
CA TYR A 203 -14.22 -12.66 -3.55
C TYR A 203 -13.34 -13.11 -2.39
N ILE A 204 -13.80 -14.13 -1.68
CA ILE A 204 -12.96 -14.96 -0.80
C ILE A 204 -12.91 -16.36 -1.39
N VAL A 205 -11.70 -16.87 -1.56
CA VAL A 205 -11.47 -18.20 -2.15
C VAL A 205 -10.56 -19.01 -1.24
N ASP A 206 -10.93 -20.25 -0.98
CA ASP A 206 -10.03 -21.24 -0.39
C ASP A 206 -9.21 -21.87 -1.51
N VAL A 207 -7.88 -21.75 -1.47
CA VAL A 207 -6.98 -22.26 -2.52
C VAL A 207 -7.03 -23.79 -2.64
N ARG A 208 -7.54 -24.51 -1.64
CA ARG A 208 -7.79 -25.96 -1.67
C ARG A 208 -9.08 -26.30 -2.41
N GLN A 209 -10.01 -25.35 -2.52
CA GLN A 209 -11.28 -25.48 -3.22
C GLN A 209 -11.50 -24.30 -4.19
N PRO A 210 -10.62 -24.13 -5.19
CA PRO A 210 -10.55 -22.90 -5.97
C PRO A 210 -11.80 -22.59 -6.82
N ARG A 211 -12.73 -23.54 -6.95
CA ARG A 211 -13.99 -23.38 -7.68
C ARG A 211 -15.15 -22.91 -6.80
N SER A 212 -14.93 -22.81 -5.48
CA SER A 212 -15.91 -22.29 -4.53
C SER A 212 -15.40 -20.96 -4.00
N ALA A 213 -16.17 -19.90 -4.24
CA ALA A 213 -15.86 -18.57 -3.80
C ALA A 213 -17.08 -17.96 -3.11
N ALA A 214 -16.86 -17.29 -1.99
CA ALA A 214 -17.85 -16.37 -1.43
C ALA A 214 -17.71 -15.04 -2.19
N GLU A 215 -18.83 -14.52 -2.70
CA GLU A 215 -18.88 -13.30 -3.51
C GLU A 215 -19.68 -12.21 -2.78
N GLY A 216 -19.27 -10.96 -2.98
CA GLY A 216 -20.05 -9.79 -2.62
C GLY A 216 -19.75 -8.60 -3.53
N ILE A 217 -20.52 -7.53 -3.36
CA ILE A 217 -20.30 -6.26 -4.07
C ILE A 217 -20.31 -5.11 -3.06
N VAL A 218 -19.26 -4.28 -3.11
CA VAL A 218 -19.10 -3.15 -2.20
C VAL A 218 -20.18 -2.10 -2.48
N GLY A 219 -21.04 -1.86 -1.48
CA GLY A 219 -22.03 -0.78 -1.51
C GLY A 219 -23.22 -0.98 -2.47
N GLY A 220 -23.34 -2.16 -3.10
CA GLY A 220 -24.44 -2.49 -4.01
C GLY A 220 -24.29 -1.92 -5.43
N GLU A 221 -25.25 -2.21 -6.31
CA GLU A 221 -25.20 -1.81 -7.74
C GLU A 221 -25.18 -0.29 -7.96
N ALA A 222 -25.63 0.50 -6.97
CA ALA A 222 -25.73 1.96 -7.07
C ALA A 222 -24.38 2.70 -7.17
N LEU A 223 -23.25 2.01 -6.96
CA LEU A 223 -21.90 2.60 -6.96
C LEU A 223 -21.00 2.02 -8.08
N SER A 224 -21.59 1.52 -9.17
CA SER A 224 -20.92 0.77 -10.24
C SER A 224 -19.87 1.55 -11.03
N ASP A 225 -19.97 2.89 -11.06
CA ASP A 225 -19.17 3.72 -11.97
C ASP A 225 -17.83 4.18 -11.37
N ALA A 226 -17.55 3.78 -10.12
CA ALA A 226 -16.30 4.11 -9.44
C ALA A 226 -15.30 2.95 -9.49
N THR A 227 -14.01 3.27 -9.53
CA THR A 227 -12.95 2.28 -9.30
C THR A 227 -12.74 2.07 -7.82
N TRP A 228 -12.63 0.81 -7.40
CA TRP A 228 -12.47 0.42 -6.01
C TRP A 228 -11.08 -0.12 -5.71
N CYS A 229 -10.54 0.28 -4.55
CA CYS A 229 -9.37 -0.29 -3.90
C CYS A 229 -9.77 -0.81 -2.52
N ALA A 230 -9.01 -1.78 -1.98
CA ALA A 230 -9.34 -2.39 -0.69
C ALA A 230 -8.10 -2.73 0.14
N ALA A 231 -8.27 -2.80 1.45
CA ALA A 231 -7.28 -3.32 2.39
C ALA A 231 -7.94 -4.27 3.38
N VAL A 232 -7.28 -5.41 3.61
CA VAL A 232 -7.67 -6.37 4.63
C VAL A 232 -6.97 -6.00 5.92
N GLN A 233 -7.71 -5.98 7.03
CA GLN A 233 -7.12 -5.79 8.35
C GLN A 233 -6.22 -6.99 8.67
N PRO A 234 -4.95 -6.75 9.05
CA PRO A 234 -4.05 -7.82 9.48
C PRO A 234 -4.70 -8.68 10.57
N TRP A 235 -4.62 -10.00 10.39
CA TRP A 235 -5.23 -10.95 11.33
C TRP A 235 -4.68 -10.74 12.74
N LYS A 236 -5.57 -10.51 13.71
CA LYS A 236 -5.28 -10.62 15.14
C LYS A 236 -6.01 -11.87 15.62
N GLU A 237 -5.32 -12.71 16.40
CA GLU A 237 -5.60 -14.14 16.67
C GLU A 237 -7.04 -14.53 17.12
N GLU A 238 -7.99 -13.61 17.25
CA GLU A 238 -9.32 -13.86 17.81
C GLU A 238 -10.52 -13.22 17.06
N ALA A 239 -10.33 -12.55 15.92
CA ALA A 239 -11.44 -11.92 15.19
C ALA A 239 -11.36 -12.09 13.66
N CYS A 240 -12.52 -12.14 13.01
CA CYS A 240 -12.61 -12.09 11.55
C CYS A 240 -12.03 -10.77 11.03
N SER A 241 -11.26 -10.83 9.94
CA SER A 241 -10.69 -9.63 9.33
C SER A 241 -11.80 -8.73 8.80
N MET A 242 -11.67 -7.43 9.05
CA MET A 242 -12.43 -6.40 8.36
C MET A 242 -11.76 -6.06 7.03
N VAL A 243 -12.55 -5.65 6.05
CA VAL A 243 -12.07 -5.12 4.78
C VAL A 243 -12.48 -3.66 4.67
N ALA A 244 -11.50 -2.78 4.47
CA ALA A 244 -11.75 -1.39 4.12
C ALA A 244 -11.73 -1.23 2.62
N CYS A 245 -12.77 -0.61 2.06
CA CYS A 245 -12.90 -0.35 0.64
C CYS A 245 -13.03 1.14 0.41
N VAL A 246 -12.27 1.67 -0.54
CA VAL A 246 -12.30 3.08 -0.93
C VAL A 246 -12.53 3.16 -2.42
N SER A 247 -13.46 4.01 -2.84
CA SER A 247 -13.74 4.25 -4.25
C SER A 247 -13.09 5.54 -4.76
N SER A 248 -12.94 5.63 -6.07
CA SER A 248 -12.46 6.83 -6.76
C SER A 248 -13.35 8.07 -6.59
N ASN A 249 -14.56 7.89 -6.07
CA ASN A 249 -15.51 8.96 -5.76
C ASN A 249 -15.54 9.30 -4.26
N GLY A 250 -14.64 8.72 -3.46
CA GLY A 250 -14.49 8.99 -2.04
C GLY A 250 -15.41 8.16 -1.15
N HIS A 251 -16.14 7.17 -1.69
CA HIS A 251 -16.94 6.28 -0.86
C HIS A 251 -16.04 5.35 -0.05
N MET A 252 -16.25 5.30 1.26
CA MET A 252 -15.55 4.42 2.19
C MET A 252 -16.52 3.44 2.80
N ILE A 253 -16.23 2.14 2.70
CA ILE A 253 -17.08 1.08 3.21
C ILE A 253 -16.21 0.06 3.96
N LEU A 254 -16.60 -0.25 5.20
CA LEU A 254 -16.00 -1.33 5.97
C LEU A 254 -16.95 -2.53 5.99
N THR A 255 -16.46 -3.71 5.63
CA THR A 255 -17.21 -4.98 5.63
C THR A 255 -16.50 -6.05 6.46
N ASP A 256 -17.25 -7.05 6.90
CA ASP A 256 -16.70 -8.25 7.51
C ASP A 256 -16.41 -9.29 6.42
N THR A 257 -15.27 -9.96 6.47
CA THR A 257 -14.94 -11.07 5.54
C THR A 257 -15.95 -12.21 5.54
N ARG A 258 -16.76 -12.39 6.60
CA ARG A 258 -17.83 -13.39 6.65
C ARG A 258 -19.08 -13.00 5.85
N ASP A 259 -19.31 -11.70 5.67
CA ASP A 259 -20.50 -11.18 5.00
C ASP A 259 -20.21 -9.82 4.35
N PHE A 260 -19.93 -9.85 3.05
CA PHE A 260 -19.75 -8.65 2.24
C PHE A 260 -21.06 -7.91 1.92
N THR A 261 -22.21 -8.54 2.16
CA THR A 261 -23.52 -7.97 1.81
C THR A 261 -24.01 -6.98 2.87
N ALA A 262 -23.49 -7.08 4.10
CA ALA A 262 -23.84 -6.22 5.22
C ALA A 262 -22.64 -5.35 5.64
N PRO A 263 -22.55 -4.09 5.13
CA PRO A 263 -21.54 -3.15 5.61
C PRO A 263 -21.63 -2.93 7.11
N LEU A 264 -20.47 -2.84 7.76
CA LEU A 264 -20.35 -2.51 9.17
C LEU A 264 -20.38 -0.99 9.37
N LYS A 265 -19.66 -0.26 8.51
CA LYS A 265 -19.46 1.20 8.63
C LYS A 265 -19.36 1.83 7.24
N ARG A 266 -19.82 3.08 7.13
CA ARG A 266 -19.77 3.86 5.88
C ARG A 266 -19.28 5.28 6.12
N GLY A 267 -18.73 5.90 5.09
CA GLY A 267 -18.30 7.28 5.13
C GLY A 267 -17.96 7.81 3.75
N MET A 268 -17.82 9.12 3.67
CA MET A 268 -17.36 9.82 2.48
C MET A 268 -16.06 10.55 2.79
N TRP A 269 -15.04 10.28 2.00
CA TRP A 269 -13.75 10.95 2.00
C TRP A 269 -13.83 12.13 1.05
N HIS A 270 -13.39 13.30 1.51
CA HIS A 270 -13.30 14.48 0.67
C HIS A 270 -12.09 14.39 -0.26
N ILE A 271 -12.33 14.16 -1.55
CA ILE A 271 -11.27 14.13 -2.55
C ILE A 271 -10.92 15.58 -2.96
N PRO A 272 -9.64 16.00 -2.86
CA PRO A 272 -9.23 17.32 -3.29
C PRO A 272 -9.24 17.42 -4.83
N GLY A 273 -10.24 18.12 -5.36
CA GLY A 273 -10.34 18.49 -6.79
C GLY A 273 -10.78 17.36 -7.74
N PRO A 274 -11.02 17.68 -9.03
CA PRO A 274 -11.31 16.68 -10.04
C PRO A 274 -10.05 15.83 -10.29
N SER A 275 -10.07 14.60 -9.81
CA SER A 275 -8.96 13.68 -9.99
C SER A 275 -8.83 13.23 -11.45
N LEU A 276 -7.59 13.21 -11.96
CA LEU A 276 -7.31 12.86 -13.35
C LEU A 276 -6.97 11.36 -13.52
N SER A 277 -6.67 10.63 -12.44
CA SER A 277 -6.33 9.21 -12.48
C SER A 277 -6.49 8.58 -11.09
N ASP A 278 -7.05 7.36 -11.03
CA ASP A 278 -7.21 6.53 -9.82
C ASP A 278 -6.04 5.57 -9.60
N GLN A 279 -4.98 5.67 -10.41
CA GLN A 279 -3.89 4.68 -10.45
C GLN A 279 -3.10 4.54 -9.14
N PHE A 280 -3.12 5.56 -8.28
CA PHE A 280 -2.42 5.60 -7.00
C PHE A 280 -3.36 5.50 -5.79
N LEU A 281 -4.66 5.26 -6.01
CA LEU A 281 -5.63 5.11 -4.93
C LEU A 281 -5.18 3.97 -4.01
N ASN A 282 -4.87 4.32 -2.76
CA ASN A 282 -4.36 3.39 -1.78
C ASN A 282 -5.12 3.54 -0.47
N VAL A 283 -5.40 2.41 0.17
CA VAL A 283 -5.94 2.32 1.52
C VAL A 283 -5.12 1.30 2.29
N CYS A 284 -4.82 1.56 3.56
CA CYS A 284 -4.10 0.62 4.42
C CYS A 284 -4.70 0.62 5.83
N TRP A 285 -4.69 -0.55 6.49
CA TRP A 285 -5.00 -0.64 7.90
C TRP A 285 -3.76 -0.36 8.74
N ALA A 286 -3.93 0.36 9.84
CA ALA A 286 -2.87 0.48 10.82
C ALA A 286 -2.65 -0.87 11.54
N PRO A 287 -1.42 -1.39 11.61
CA PRO A 287 -1.16 -2.67 12.28
C PRO A 287 -1.31 -2.54 13.81
N SER A 288 -0.77 -1.47 14.39
CA SER A 288 -0.76 -1.25 15.83
C SER A 288 -1.94 -0.40 16.34
N LEU A 289 -2.57 0.43 15.51
CA LEU A 289 -3.71 1.25 15.92
C LEU A 289 -5.04 0.57 15.62
N VAL A 290 -5.85 0.38 16.66
CA VAL A 290 -7.18 -0.22 16.53
C VAL A 290 -8.11 0.72 15.75
N ASP A 291 -8.86 0.15 14.81
CA ASP A 291 -9.89 0.82 14.01
C ASP A 291 -9.38 2.02 13.19
N CYS A 292 -8.10 2.06 12.86
CA CYS A 292 -7.51 3.13 12.05
C CYS A 292 -7.18 2.68 10.64
N ILE A 293 -7.56 3.51 9.66
CA ILE A 293 -7.17 3.34 8.25
C ILE A 293 -6.47 4.60 7.74
N SER A 294 -5.61 4.44 6.74
CA SER A 294 -5.00 5.53 5.99
C SER A 294 -5.45 5.50 4.53
N ILE A 295 -5.57 6.65 3.89
CA ILE A 295 -5.99 6.80 2.50
C ILE A 295 -5.10 7.84 1.80
N SER A 296 -4.72 7.57 0.54
CA SER A 296 -3.99 8.51 -0.31
C SER A 296 -4.28 8.28 -1.80
N GLY A 297 -3.70 9.10 -2.67
CA GLY A 297 -3.65 8.85 -4.13
C GLY A 297 -4.23 9.95 -5.03
N TYR A 298 -4.81 11.01 -4.44
CA TYR A 298 -5.44 12.11 -5.21
C TYR A 298 -4.79 13.49 -5.00
N GLY A 299 -3.69 13.57 -4.26
CA GLY A 299 -2.91 14.79 -4.04
C GLY A 299 -1.67 14.48 -3.21
N GLY A 300 -1.01 15.52 -2.69
CA GLY A 300 0.20 15.37 -1.86
C GLY A 300 -0.08 15.02 -0.40
N SER A 301 -1.27 14.48 -0.10
CA SER A 301 -1.73 14.23 1.26
C SER A 301 -2.00 12.76 1.55
N VAL A 302 -1.77 12.37 2.82
CA VAL A 302 -2.18 11.09 3.39
C VAL A 302 -3.12 11.37 4.56
N ASP A 303 -4.35 10.89 4.45
CA ASP A 303 -5.39 11.06 5.47
C ASP A 303 -5.51 9.82 6.34
N ILE A 304 -5.50 10.00 7.66
CA ILE A 304 -5.69 8.95 8.66
C ILE A 304 -7.09 9.10 9.25
N PHE A 305 -7.87 8.03 9.26
CA PHE A 305 -9.22 8.02 9.81
C PHE A 305 -9.33 7.08 11.02
N ASP A 306 -9.96 7.55 12.09
CA ASP A 306 -10.48 6.69 13.16
C ASP A 306 -11.90 6.26 12.79
N THR A 307 -12.11 4.95 12.67
CA THR A 307 -13.37 4.35 12.23
C THR A 307 -14.24 3.90 13.40
N LYS A 308 -13.82 4.05 14.67
CA LYS A 308 -14.56 3.55 15.86
C LYS A 308 -16.00 4.04 15.91
N CYS A 309 -16.18 5.35 15.71
CA CYS A 309 -17.48 6.02 15.83
C CYS A 309 -18.24 6.14 14.50
N TRP A 310 -17.80 5.43 13.46
CA TRP A 310 -18.53 5.42 12.20
C TRP A 310 -19.81 4.60 12.34
N ASP A 311 -20.84 5.03 11.65
CA ASP A 311 -22.12 4.37 11.54
C ASP A 311 -22.38 3.98 10.06
N LEU A 312 -23.60 3.55 9.76
CA LEU A 312 -24.01 3.18 8.41
C LEU A 312 -24.38 4.38 7.52
N SER A 313 -24.30 5.61 8.04
CA SER A 313 -24.62 6.79 7.25
C SER A 313 -23.49 7.12 6.27
N MET A 314 -23.85 7.48 5.03
CA MET A 314 -22.90 7.92 4.01
C MET A 314 -22.62 9.42 4.17
N GLN A 315 -22.00 9.79 5.30
CA GLN A 315 -21.67 11.18 5.61
C GLN A 315 -20.18 11.46 5.47
N SER A 316 -19.82 12.73 5.28
CA SER A 316 -18.42 13.17 5.29
C SER A 316 -17.75 12.77 6.60
N ARG A 317 -16.57 12.16 6.53
CA ARG A 317 -15.76 11.81 7.69
C ARG A 317 -14.53 12.72 7.72
N GLU A 318 -14.28 13.33 8.87
CA GLU A 318 -13.07 14.12 9.07
C GLU A 318 -11.90 13.19 9.42
N PRO A 319 -10.71 13.40 8.84
CA PRO A 319 -9.53 12.64 9.21
C PRO A 319 -9.12 12.95 10.66
N LEU A 320 -8.68 11.92 11.38
CA LEU A 320 -7.97 12.05 12.66
C LEU A 320 -6.68 12.87 12.47
N PHE A 321 -6.01 12.68 11.34
CA PHE A 321 -4.77 13.37 11.00
C PHE A 321 -4.60 13.43 9.49
N THR A 322 -4.06 14.54 8.97
CA THR A 322 -3.70 14.67 7.55
C THR A 322 -2.23 15.06 7.43
N HIS A 323 -1.42 14.19 6.84
CA HIS A 323 -0.07 14.55 6.43
C HIS A 323 -0.13 15.32 5.11
N ARG A 324 0.43 16.53 5.07
CA ARG A 324 0.48 17.41 3.87
C ARG A 324 1.91 17.70 3.39
N GLY A 325 2.89 16.95 3.88
CA GLY A 325 4.30 17.23 3.60
C GLY A 325 4.58 17.27 2.10
N HIS A 326 4.07 16.31 1.32
CA HIS A 326 4.35 16.28 -0.13
C HIS A 326 3.72 17.45 -0.88
N SER A 327 2.53 17.90 -0.45
CA SER A 327 1.87 19.08 -1.02
C SER A 327 2.63 20.38 -0.79
N VAL A 328 3.25 20.51 0.39
CA VAL A 328 3.84 21.78 0.86
C VAL A 328 5.34 21.84 0.59
N MET A 329 6.07 20.76 0.80
CA MET A 329 7.53 20.69 0.64
C MET A 329 7.95 20.42 -0.82
N GLY A 330 7.14 19.65 -1.57
CA GLY A 330 7.44 19.26 -2.95
C GLY A 330 6.97 20.25 -4.03
N ALA A 331 6.44 21.42 -3.65
CA ALA A 331 5.94 22.43 -4.60
C ALA A 331 7.06 23.20 -5.35
N CYS A 332 8.34 22.94 -5.06
CA CYS A 332 9.44 23.65 -5.70
C CYS A 332 9.70 23.17 -7.13
N GLY A 333 9.26 23.95 -8.12
CA GLY A 333 9.84 23.97 -9.47
C GLY A 333 8.91 23.54 -10.62
N ASN A 334 7.93 22.68 -10.36
CA ASN A 334 6.90 22.30 -11.34
C ASN A 334 5.52 22.74 -10.82
N ARG A 335 4.75 23.44 -11.67
CA ARG A 335 3.43 24.03 -11.35
C ARG A 335 2.32 23.02 -10.96
N ARG A 336 2.65 21.77 -10.65
CA ARG A 336 1.69 20.72 -10.34
C ARG A 336 2.07 20.06 -9.02
N GLU A 337 1.14 20.09 -8.08
CA GLU A 337 1.28 19.45 -6.77
C GLU A 337 1.67 17.96 -6.93
N PRO A 338 2.71 17.49 -6.22
CA PRO A 338 3.07 16.09 -6.20
C PRO A 338 1.90 15.22 -5.72
N VAL A 339 1.75 14.04 -6.31
CA VAL A 339 0.72 13.08 -5.88
C VAL A 339 1.39 11.98 -5.07
N VAL A 340 0.84 11.64 -3.91
CA VAL A 340 1.27 10.47 -3.14
C VAL A 340 1.03 9.22 -3.97
N THR A 341 2.11 8.53 -4.31
CA THR A 341 2.13 7.34 -5.18
C THR A 341 2.04 6.04 -4.39
N ALA A 342 2.52 6.05 -3.15
CA ALA A 342 2.47 4.91 -2.23
C ALA A 342 2.54 5.40 -0.79
N HIS A 343 1.91 4.65 0.12
CA HIS A 343 2.14 4.79 1.55
C HIS A 343 2.00 3.44 2.23
N THR A 344 2.66 3.27 3.37
CA THR A 344 2.58 2.08 4.20
C THR A 344 2.82 2.43 5.66
N TRP A 345 2.21 1.67 6.57
CA TRP A 345 2.43 1.82 8.00
C TRP A 345 3.73 1.14 8.40
N HIS A 346 4.40 1.66 9.43
CA HIS A 346 5.46 0.91 10.10
C HIS A 346 4.88 -0.38 10.71
N PRO A 347 5.56 -1.55 10.60
CA PRO A 347 4.99 -2.84 11.02
C PRO A 347 4.52 -2.89 12.47
N TRP A 348 5.25 -2.26 13.39
CA TRP A 348 4.95 -2.28 14.83
C TRP A 348 4.91 -0.88 15.47
N LYS A 349 5.60 0.13 14.93
CA LYS A 349 5.67 1.47 15.54
C LYS A 349 4.34 2.22 15.35
N GLU A 350 3.65 2.46 16.46
CA GLU A 350 2.40 3.20 16.45
C GLU A 350 2.56 4.59 15.85
N ARG A 351 1.56 5.00 15.06
CA ARG A 351 1.50 6.33 14.43
C ARG A 351 2.65 6.65 13.48
N THR A 352 3.43 5.67 13.04
CA THR A 352 4.48 5.89 12.03
C THR A 352 4.02 5.41 10.65
N VAL A 353 4.14 6.28 9.66
CA VAL A 353 3.79 6.02 8.26
C VAL A 353 4.95 6.47 7.37
N LEU A 354 5.16 5.71 6.29
CA LEU A 354 6.03 6.07 5.19
C LEU A 354 5.16 6.42 3.98
N SER A 355 5.48 7.51 3.30
CA SER A 355 4.77 7.92 2.09
C SER A 355 5.74 8.44 1.05
N ALA A 356 5.53 8.04 -0.20
CA ALA A 356 6.29 8.51 -1.36
C ALA A 356 5.39 9.29 -2.30
N ALA A 357 5.97 10.23 -3.05
CA ALA A 357 5.24 11.00 -4.05
C ALA A 357 5.93 11.00 -5.42
N SER A 358 5.21 11.53 -6.41
CA SER A 358 5.57 11.51 -7.82
C SER A 358 6.78 12.36 -8.21
N ASP A 359 7.27 13.18 -7.27
CA ASP A 359 8.44 14.04 -7.41
C ASP A 359 9.73 13.39 -6.89
N GLY A 360 9.65 12.19 -6.31
CA GLY A 360 10.80 11.50 -5.71
C GLY A 360 10.92 11.69 -4.20
N SER A 361 10.07 12.53 -3.58
CA SER A 361 10.06 12.69 -2.12
C SER A 361 9.56 11.42 -1.43
N LEU A 362 10.22 11.07 -0.33
CA LEU A 362 9.90 9.95 0.56
C LEU A 362 9.92 10.46 2.00
N HIS A 363 8.77 10.50 2.63
CA HIS A 363 8.63 10.97 4.00
C HIS A 363 8.47 9.80 4.97
N VAL A 364 9.12 9.90 6.12
CA VAL A 364 8.84 9.05 7.29
C VAL A 364 8.36 9.96 8.41
N TRP A 365 7.13 9.75 8.85
CA TRP A 365 6.50 10.66 9.80
C TRP A 365 5.78 9.92 10.91
N ASN A 366 5.87 10.47 12.12
CA ASN A 366 5.15 10.07 13.32
C ASN A 366 4.40 11.28 13.86
N TRP A 367 3.08 11.19 14.01
CA TRP A 367 2.29 12.33 14.51
C TRP A 367 2.00 12.25 16.01
N SER A 368 1.85 13.42 16.61
CA SER A 368 1.56 13.58 18.03
C SER A 368 0.13 13.18 18.38
N ASP A 369 -0.06 12.63 19.58
CA ASP A 369 -1.39 12.36 20.12
C ASP A 369 -2.03 13.64 20.64
N SER A 370 -2.63 14.42 19.74
CA SER A 370 -3.23 15.69 20.11
C SER A 370 -4.48 15.53 20.99
N GLN A 371 -4.99 14.31 21.22
CA GLN A 371 -6.10 14.07 22.15
C GLN A 371 -5.68 14.14 23.63
N ALA A 372 -4.38 14.15 23.95
CA ALA A 372 -3.92 14.47 25.30
C ALA A 372 -4.02 15.97 25.63
N CYS A 373 -4.07 16.86 24.63
CA CYS A 373 -4.03 18.31 24.84
C CYS A 373 -5.42 18.96 25.00
N LYS A 374 -6.52 18.22 24.78
CA LYS A 374 -7.90 18.72 24.94
C LYS A 374 -8.63 18.24 26.20
N LYS A 375 -7.96 17.50 27.10
CA LYS A 375 -8.55 17.04 28.38
C LYS A 375 -8.11 17.84 29.62
N THR A 376 -7.36 18.94 29.46
CA THR A 376 -6.85 19.74 30.59
C THR A 376 -7.22 21.21 30.54
N GLN A 377 -8.38 21.54 29.97
CA GLN A 377 -9.04 22.82 30.23
C GLN A 377 -10.48 22.52 30.65
N LEU A 378 -10.61 22.26 31.95
CA LEU A 378 -11.85 22.35 32.72
C LEU A 378 -12.30 23.81 32.81
#